data_AF-A0A963SFZ1-F1
#
_entry.id   AF-A0A963SFZ1-F1
#
_cell.length_a   1.000
_cell.length_b   1.000
_cell.length_c   1.000
_cell.angle_alpha   90.00
_cell.angle_beta   90.00
_cell.angle_gamma   90.00
#
_symmetry.space_group_name_H-M   'P 1'
#
loop_
_entity.id
_entity.type
_entity.pdbx_description
1 polymer ?
#
loop_
_entity_poly.entity_id
_entity_poly.type
_entity_poly.pdbx_seq_one_letter_code
_entity_poly.pdbx_strand_id
1 'polypeptide(L)'
;MKIRSAAQRTYLRRMAVVSVFYLAATFTAASLIDKGAPVNWLTAMLAVLPGLGVVGYIWAIMRLMIEEQDEFFRMLIVRQSLIATGIALSAASIWGFLEQFAVVNHIPAYWWPVIYFFGFGIGALANKIQYGTAGECL
;
A
#
# COMPACT_ATOMS: atom_id res chain seq x y z
N MET A 1 -27.13 0.93 9.99
CA MET A 1 -26.42 0.40 8.81
C MET A 1 -25.80 1.58 8.08
N LYS A 2 -24.50 1.87 8.28
CA LYS A 2 -23.82 3.01 7.62
C LYS A 2 -23.84 2.80 6.11
N ILE A 3 -24.49 3.68 5.35
CA ILE A 3 -24.59 3.55 3.89
C ILE A 3 -23.28 4.08 3.29
N ARG A 4 -22.40 3.16 2.87
CA ARG A 4 -21.13 3.51 2.18
C ARG A 4 -21.43 4.11 0.81
N SER A 5 -20.67 5.14 0.40
CA SER A 5 -20.80 5.73 -0.94
C SER A 5 -20.52 4.68 -2.03
N ALA A 6 -21.07 4.89 -3.24
CA ALA A 6 -20.84 3.99 -4.38
C ALA A 6 -19.34 3.86 -4.72
N ALA A 7 -18.58 4.95 -4.55
CA ALA A 7 -17.13 4.97 -4.72
C ALA A 7 -16.43 4.07 -3.69
N GLN A 8 -16.80 4.19 -2.40
CA GLN A 8 -16.26 3.33 -1.34
C GLN A 8 -16.55 1.84 -1.57
N ARG A 9 -17.75 1.50 -2.05
CA ARG A 9 -18.10 0.10 -2.36
C ARG A 9 -17.24 -0.46 -3.50
N THR A 10 -17.01 0.35 -4.53
CA THR A 10 -16.16 -0.01 -5.67
C THR A 10 -14.69 -0.15 -5.26
N TYR A 11 -14.21 0.76 -4.40
CA TYR A 11 -12.89 0.68 -3.78
C TYR A 11 -12.70 -0.62 -3.00
N LEU A 12 -13.64 -0.97 -2.12
CA LEU A 12 -13.55 -2.21 -1.34
C LEU A 12 -13.54 -3.46 -2.22
N ARG A 13 -14.33 -3.46 -3.31
CA ARG A 13 -14.31 -4.54 -4.29
C ARG A 13 -12.94 -4.64 -4.97
N ARG A 14 -12.35 -3.53 -5.39
CA ARG A 14 -10.99 -3.51 -5.99
C ARG A 14 -9.95 -3.99 -4.99
N MET A 15 -10.00 -3.51 -3.75
CA MET A 15 -9.12 -3.95 -2.66
C MET A 15 -9.22 -5.46 -2.42
N ALA A 16 -10.43 -6.02 -2.43
CA ALA A 16 -10.63 -7.46 -2.30
C ALA A 16 -10.02 -8.23 -3.47
N VAL A 17 -10.28 -7.79 -4.71
CA VAL A 17 -9.70 -8.42 -5.93
C VAL A 17 -8.17 -8.36 -5.91
N VAL A 18 -7.60 -7.20 -5.60
CA VAL A 18 -6.13 -7.02 -5.50
C VAL A 18 -5.56 -7.88 -4.37
N SER A 19 -6.27 -8.03 -3.24
CA SER A 19 -5.82 -8.88 -2.14
C SER A 19 -5.78 -10.35 -2.52
N VAL A 20 -6.83 -10.84 -3.18
CA VAL A 20 -6.85 -12.21 -3.70
C VAL A 20 -5.71 -12.43 -4.69
N PHE A 21 -5.50 -11.47 -5.62
CA PHE A 21 -4.39 -11.53 -6.56
C PHE A 21 -3.02 -11.52 -5.86
N TYR A 22 -2.80 -10.63 -4.91
CA TYR A 22 -1.54 -10.51 -4.16
C TYR A 22 -1.21 -11.79 -3.39
N LEU A 23 -2.20 -12.36 -2.69
CA LEU A 23 -2.02 -13.61 -1.95
C LEU A 23 -1.72 -14.78 -2.89
N ALA A 24 -2.48 -14.90 -3.99
CA ALA A 24 -2.26 -15.95 -4.99
C ALA A 24 -0.89 -15.82 -5.65
N ALA A 25 -0.49 -14.60 -6.04
CA ALA A 25 0.82 -14.31 -6.62
C ALA A 25 1.95 -14.66 -5.66
N THR A 26 1.83 -14.25 -4.39
CA THR A 26 2.83 -14.51 -3.35
C THR A 26 2.95 -15.99 -3.06
N PHE A 27 1.82 -16.70 -2.93
CA PHE A 27 1.80 -18.14 -2.71
C PHE A 27 2.40 -18.91 -3.88
N THR A 28 2.05 -18.52 -5.11
CA THR A 28 2.57 -19.12 -6.35
C THR A 28 4.08 -18.92 -6.46
N ALA A 29 4.57 -17.69 -6.24
CA ALA A 29 5.99 -17.39 -6.26
C ALA A 29 6.74 -18.16 -5.16
N ALA A 30 6.21 -18.21 -3.94
CA ALA A 30 6.83 -18.93 -2.84
C ALA A 30 6.84 -20.46 -3.00
N SER A 31 5.88 -21.02 -3.74
CA SER A 31 5.78 -22.47 -3.97
C SER A 31 6.59 -22.96 -5.19
N LEU A 32 6.78 -22.10 -6.20
CA LEU A 32 7.47 -22.44 -7.45
C LEU A 32 8.94 -22.00 -7.48
N ILE A 33 9.34 -21.03 -6.67
CA ILE A 33 10.70 -20.50 -6.63
C ILE A 33 11.42 -21.09 -5.43
N ASP A 34 12.31 -22.05 -5.68
CA ASP A 34 13.20 -22.60 -4.67
C ASP A 34 14.27 -21.58 -4.24
N LYS A 35 14.64 -21.62 -2.96
CA LYS A 35 15.72 -20.80 -2.41
C LYS A 35 17.05 -21.21 -3.04
N GLY A 36 17.53 -20.41 -3.98
CA GLY A 36 18.79 -20.63 -4.70
C GLY A 36 18.62 -21.11 -6.16
N ALA A 37 17.39 -21.13 -6.68
CA ALA A 37 17.18 -21.41 -8.10
C ALA A 37 17.92 -20.39 -8.99
N PRO A 38 18.53 -20.84 -10.11
CA PRO A 38 19.18 -19.93 -11.05
C PRO A 38 18.17 -18.95 -11.65
N VAL A 39 18.57 -17.69 -11.77
CA VAL A 39 17.73 -16.63 -12.33
C VAL A 39 17.43 -16.98 -13.79
N ASN A 40 16.18 -17.32 -14.06
CA ASN A 40 15.65 -17.53 -15.39
C ASN A 40 14.50 -16.56 -15.65
N TRP A 41 14.18 -16.32 -16.92
CA TRP A 41 13.11 -15.40 -17.31
C TRP A 41 11.78 -15.68 -16.60
N LEU A 42 11.43 -16.96 -16.42
CA LEU A 42 10.19 -17.37 -15.77
C LEU A 42 10.17 -17.01 -14.26
N THR A 43 11.24 -17.28 -13.53
CA THR A 43 11.39 -16.93 -12.11
C THR A 43 11.35 -15.41 -11.90
N ALA A 44 11.96 -14.64 -12.81
CA ALA A 44 11.89 -13.19 -12.77
C ALA A 44 10.45 -12.68 -12.94
N MET A 45 9.70 -13.20 -13.93
CA MET A 45 8.29 -12.83 -14.12
C MET A 45 7.42 -13.20 -12.91
N LEU A 46 7.61 -14.39 -12.35
CA LEU A 46 6.87 -14.84 -11.17
C LEU A 46 7.17 -13.98 -9.93
N ALA A 47 8.44 -13.59 -9.73
CA ALA A 47 8.85 -12.73 -8.62
C ALA A 47 8.29 -11.31 -8.70
N VAL A 48 7.93 -10.83 -9.91
CA VAL A 48 7.32 -9.51 -10.10
C VAL A 48 5.83 -9.49 -9.71
N LEU A 49 5.12 -10.63 -9.80
CA LEU A 49 3.68 -10.69 -9.57
C LEU A 49 3.24 -10.15 -8.19
N PRO A 50 3.88 -10.51 -7.07
CA PRO A 50 3.55 -9.92 -5.76
C PRO A 50 3.75 -8.40 -5.73
N GLY A 51 4.81 -7.91 -6.39
CA GLY A 51 5.07 -6.47 -6.54
C GLY A 51 3.95 -5.75 -7.29
N LEU A 52 3.41 -6.36 -8.34
CA LEU A 52 2.23 -5.82 -9.05
C LEU A 52 0.98 -5.77 -8.17
N GLY A 53 0.83 -6.69 -7.22
CA GLY A 53 -0.24 -6.63 -6.21
C GLY A 53 -0.14 -5.36 -5.35
N VAL A 54 1.07 -5.00 -4.92
CA VAL A 54 1.32 -3.75 -4.19
C VAL A 54 0.97 -2.53 -5.03
N VAL A 55 1.37 -2.51 -6.30
CA VAL A 55 0.98 -1.44 -7.24
C VAL A 55 -0.54 -1.36 -7.38
N GLY A 56 -1.21 -2.51 -7.44
CA GLY A 56 -2.68 -2.60 -7.49
C GLY A 56 -3.35 -1.95 -6.28
N TYR A 57 -2.78 -2.07 -5.08
CA TYR A 57 -3.33 -1.43 -3.88
C TYR A 57 -3.21 0.09 -3.94
N ILE A 58 -2.04 0.60 -4.33
CA ILE A 58 -1.84 2.06 -4.48
C ILE A 58 -2.78 2.58 -5.58
N TRP A 59 -2.89 1.88 -6.71
CA TRP A 59 -3.80 2.23 -7.78
C TRP A 59 -5.26 2.28 -7.31
N ALA A 60 -5.71 1.33 -6.47
CA ALA A 60 -7.06 1.32 -5.95
C ALA A 60 -7.36 2.56 -5.08
N ILE A 61 -6.39 3.02 -4.28
CA ILE A 61 -6.49 4.27 -3.50
C ILE A 61 -6.55 5.49 -4.41
N MET A 62 -5.70 5.57 -5.44
CA MET A 62 -5.72 6.69 -6.40
C MET A 62 -7.03 6.75 -7.17
N ARG A 63 -7.58 5.59 -7.56
CA ARG A 63 -8.89 5.52 -8.21
C ARG A 63 -10.02 5.97 -7.29
N LEU A 64 -9.94 5.68 -5.99
CA LEU A 64 -10.90 6.19 -5.01
C LEU A 64 -10.89 7.72 -4.99
N MET A 65 -9.72 8.36 -5.00
CA MET A 65 -9.64 9.84 -5.04
C MET A 65 -10.33 10.44 -6.26
N ILE A 66 -10.20 9.80 -7.43
CA ILE A 66 -10.80 10.26 -8.69
C ILE A 66 -12.33 10.07 -8.67
N GLU A 67 -12.79 8.97 -8.11
CA GLU A 67 -14.22 8.59 -8.13
C GLU A 67 -15.04 9.27 -7.02
N GLU A 68 -14.39 9.65 -5.91
CA GLU A 68 -15.06 10.33 -4.81
C GLU A 68 -15.59 11.69 -5.26
N GLN A 69 -16.90 11.90 -5.20
CA GLN A 69 -17.54 13.13 -5.68
C GLN A 69 -17.44 14.28 -4.67
N ASP A 70 -17.27 13.95 -3.40
CA ASP A 70 -17.16 14.92 -2.32
C ASP A 70 -15.70 15.40 -2.18
N GLU A 71 -15.49 16.70 -2.41
CA GLU A 71 -14.18 17.34 -2.37
C GLU A 71 -13.53 17.26 -0.98
N PHE A 72 -14.34 17.27 0.09
CA PHE A 72 -13.84 17.15 1.46
C PHE A 72 -13.26 15.75 1.70
N PHE A 73 -13.98 14.69 1.34
CA PHE A 73 -13.47 13.33 1.47
C PHE A 73 -12.25 13.09 0.57
N ARG A 74 -12.25 13.64 -0.65
CA ARG A 74 -11.08 13.59 -1.54
C ARG A 74 -9.86 14.24 -0.90
N MET A 75 -10.01 15.42 -0.31
CA MET A 75 -8.95 16.12 0.42
C MET A 75 -8.40 15.27 1.58
N LEU A 76 -9.27 14.61 2.36
CA LEU A 76 -8.84 13.74 3.46
C LEU A 76 -7.98 12.57 2.99
N ILE A 77 -8.36 11.92 1.88
CA ILE A 77 -7.62 10.78 1.31
C ILE A 77 -6.28 11.23 0.74
N VAL A 78 -6.24 12.40 0.09
CA VAL A 78 -4.99 13.02 -0.39
C VAL A 78 -4.05 13.30 0.79
N ARG A 79 -4.56 13.91 1.86
CA ARG A 79 -3.77 14.19 3.06
C ARG A 79 -3.22 12.92 3.71
N GLN A 80 -4.04 11.87 3.84
CA GLN A 80 -3.60 10.55 4.32
C GLN A 80 -2.45 9.99 3.49
N SER A 81 -2.58 10.07 2.16
CA SER A 81 -1.59 9.55 1.22
C SER A 81 -0.28 10.33 1.29
N LEU A 82 -0.34 11.66 1.49
CA LEU A 82 0.85 12.50 1.66
C LEU A 82 1.57 12.20 2.98
N ILE A 83 0.84 12.05 4.09
CA ILE A 83 1.42 11.65 5.38
C ILE A 83 2.07 10.26 5.26
N ALA A 84 1.38 9.30 4.66
CA ALA A 84 1.89 7.96 4.40
C ALA A 84 3.19 7.98 3.59
N THR A 85 3.21 8.77 2.50
CA THR A 85 4.36 8.92 1.62
C THR A 85 5.54 9.55 2.35
N GLY A 86 5.30 10.62 3.13
CA GLY A 86 6.34 11.27 3.91
C GLY A 86 6.98 10.32 4.91
N ILE A 87 6.18 9.57 5.67
CA ILE A 87 6.66 8.55 6.62
C ILE A 87 7.49 7.48 5.90
N ALA A 88 6.95 6.92 4.81
CA ALA A 88 7.60 5.85 4.08
C ALA A 88 8.93 6.29 3.43
N LEU A 89 8.95 7.45 2.76
CA LEU A 89 10.16 7.96 2.11
C LEU A 89 11.23 8.39 3.10
N SER A 90 10.86 9.08 4.18
CA SER A 90 11.81 9.47 5.22
C SER A 90 12.39 8.23 5.92
N ALA A 91 11.55 7.26 6.28
CA ALA A 91 12.01 6.01 6.89
C ALA A 91 12.92 5.21 5.93
N ALA A 92 12.55 5.11 4.64
CA ALA A 92 13.35 4.46 3.61
C ALA A 92 14.72 5.11 3.43
N SER A 93 14.75 6.44 3.41
CA SER A 93 15.99 7.19 3.26
C SER A 93 16.90 7.00 4.47
N ILE A 94 16.36 7.17 5.69
CA ILE A 94 17.13 7.00 6.92
C ILE A 94 17.69 5.58 7.00
N TRP A 95 16.86 4.56 6.79
CA TRP A 95 17.30 3.17 6.87
C TRP A 95 18.30 2.82 5.77
N GLY A 96 18.08 3.29 4.54
CA GLY A 96 19.00 3.09 3.42
C GLY A 96 20.39 3.67 3.71
N PHE A 97 20.47 4.86 4.33
CA PHE A 97 21.75 5.41 4.77
C PHE A 97 22.39 4.59 5.90
N LEU A 98 21.62 4.16 6.90
CA LEU A 98 22.14 3.31 7.98
C LEU A 98 22.70 1.98 7.44
N GLU A 99 22.04 1.40 6.44
CA GLU A 99 22.50 0.19 5.76
C GLU A 99 23.77 0.44 4.94
N GLN A 100 23.84 1.56 4.21
CA GLN A 100 25.01 1.96 3.42
C GLN A 100 26.27 2.11 4.27
N PHE A 101 26.14 2.54 5.53
CA PHE A 101 27.25 2.67 6.49
C PHE A 101 27.42 1.44 7.40
N ALA A 102 26.78 0.31 7.08
CA ALA A 102 26.83 -0.94 7.84
C ALA A 102 26.46 -0.79 9.34
N VAL A 103 25.61 0.19 9.68
CA VAL A 103 25.12 0.42 11.05
C VAL A 103 24.00 -0.55 11.40
N VAL A 104 23.20 -0.96 10.40
CA VAL A 104 22.04 -1.86 10.55
C VAL A 104 22.06 -2.98 9.52
N ASN A 105 21.30 -4.05 9.78
CA ASN A 105 21.12 -5.16 8.85
C ASN A 105 20.23 -4.78 7.66
N HIS A 106 20.46 -5.43 6.52
CA HIS A 106 19.62 -5.29 5.33
C HIS A 106 18.17 -5.72 5.60
N ILE A 107 17.22 -4.87 5.23
CA ILE A 107 15.79 -5.19 5.28
C ILE A 107 15.27 -5.34 3.84
N PRO A 108 14.50 -6.41 3.55
CA PRO A 108 13.86 -6.57 2.26
C PRO A 108 12.96 -5.39 1.91
N ALA A 109 13.09 -4.86 0.69
CA ALA A 109 12.38 -3.65 0.25
C ALA A 109 10.84 -3.76 0.28
N TYR A 110 10.26 -4.96 0.34
CA TYR A 110 8.81 -5.14 0.45
C TYR A 110 8.22 -4.62 1.78
N TRP A 111 9.06 -4.32 2.78
CA TRP A 111 8.62 -3.69 4.03
C TRP A 111 8.23 -2.21 3.86
N TRP A 112 8.75 -1.51 2.86
CA TRP A 112 8.43 -0.10 2.63
C TRP A 112 6.93 0.14 2.33
N PRO A 113 6.27 -0.66 1.47
CA PRO A 113 4.82 -0.64 1.35
C PRO A 113 4.05 -0.87 2.66
N VAL A 114 4.54 -1.75 3.54
CA VAL A 114 3.90 -2.00 4.84
C VAL A 114 3.96 -0.75 5.71
N ILE A 115 5.12 -0.09 5.75
CA ILE A 115 5.32 1.19 6.45
C ILE A 115 4.43 2.29 5.84
N TYR A 116 4.27 2.31 4.52
CA TYR A 116 3.35 3.22 3.84
C TYR A 116 1.90 3.02 4.31
N PHE A 117 1.39 1.78 4.32
CA PHE A 117 0.01 1.52 4.79
C PHE A 117 -0.17 1.83 6.28
N PHE A 118 0.87 1.63 7.09
CA PHE A 118 0.87 2.07 8.48
C PHE A 118 0.77 3.60 8.58
N GLY A 119 1.58 4.32 7.80
CA GLY A 119 1.53 5.78 7.68
C GLY A 119 0.17 6.30 7.17
N PHE A 120 -0.50 5.54 6.30
CA PHE A 120 -1.86 5.84 5.84
C PHE A 120 -2.87 5.78 7.00
N GLY A 121 -2.74 4.78 7.87
CA GLY A 121 -3.51 4.69 9.12
C GLY A 121 -3.24 5.85 10.08
N ILE A 122 -1.98 6.28 10.22
CA ILE A 122 -1.60 7.48 11.00
C ILE A 122 -2.26 8.73 10.40
N GLY A 123 -2.23 8.88 9.08
CA GLY A 123 -2.93 9.96 8.39
C GLY A 123 -4.43 9.95 8.66
N ALA A 124 -5.04 8.77 8.76
CA ALA A 124 -6.46 8.64 9.09
C ALA A 124 -6.77 9.04 10.53
N LEU A 125 -5.89 8.70 11.48
CA LEU A 125 -5.99 9.17 12.85
C LEU A 125 -5.81 10.68 12.95
N ALA A 126 -4.83 11.26 12.25
CA ALA A 126 -4.61 12.69 12.20
C ALA A 126 -5.82 13.45 11.63
N ASN A 127 -6.46 12.89 10.60
CA ASN A 127 -7.72 13.42 10.07
C ASN A 127 -8.85 13.33 11.11
N LYS A 128 -8.97 12.20 11.82
CA LYS A 128 -9.99 12.02 12.85
C LYS A 128 -9.85 13.02 14.00
N ILE A 129 -8.62 13.30 14.43
CA ILE A 129 -8.34 14.27 15.50
C ILE A 129 -8.69 15.70 15.05
N GLN A 130 -8.35 16.06 13.81
CA GLN A 130 -8.51 17.44 13.32
C GLN A 130 -9.91 17.75 12.80
N TYR A 131 -10.55 16.80 12.12
CA TYR A 131 -11.81 17.00 11.41
C TYR A 131 -12.96 16.14 11.94
N GLY A 132 -12.74 15.36 13.00
CA GLY A 132 -13.77 14.50 13.61
C GLY A 132 -14.11 13.23 12.81
N THR A 133 -13.56 13.06 11.60
CA THR A 133 -13.77 11.87 10.76
C THR A 133 -12.46 11.38 10.15
N ALA A 134 -12.32 10.07 10.03
CA ALA A 134 -11.22 9.43 9.32
C ALA A 134 -11.44 9.36 7.80
N GLY A 135 -12.56 9.90 7.30
CA GLY A 135 -13.03 9.68 5.92
C GLY A 135 -14.04 8.54 5.81
N GLU A 136 -14.61 8.09 6.93
CA GLU A 136 -15.78 7.22 6.92
C GLU A 136 -17.00 8.07 6.54
N CYS A 137 -17.78 7.62 5.54
CA CYS A 137 -19.14 8.15 5.38
C CYS A 137 -19.89 7.83 6.69
N LEU A 138 -20.40 8.87 7.36
CA LEU A 138 -21.17 8.73 8.59
C LEU A 138 -22.49 8.02 8.32
#